data_AF-A0AA38R3Z6-F1
#
_entry.id   AF-A0AA38R3Z6-F1
#
_cell.length_a   1.000
_cell.length_b   1.000
_cell.length_c   1.000
_cell.angle_alpha   90.00
_cell.angle_beta   90.00
_cell.angle_gamma   90.00
#
_symmetry.space_group_name_H-M   'P 1'
#
loop_
_entity.id
_entity.type
_entity.pdbx_description
1 polymer ?
#
loop_
_entity_poly.entity_id
_entity_poly.type
_entity_poly.pdbx_seq_one_letter_code
_entity_poly.pdbx_strand_id
1 'polypeptide(L)'
;MIRHIRLMLASAFVGIALATPLTPIPNLLGTRAVSPNGTCGAQAAGANNRFTCPADTPCCSSHGYCGAGDSYCLTTAGCQAAFSLSTVSCHAPQDGKTVSPDNTCGIVGDGKYGYRCPATGATCCSAQ
;
A
#
# COMPACT_ATOMS: atom_id res chain seq x y z
N MET A 1 -11.93 -43.56 -55.15
CA MET A 1 -11.26 -44.60 -54.34
C MET A 1 -9.76 -44.49 -54.55
N ILE A 2 -9.01 -43.80 -53.69
CA ILE A 2 -7.57 -43.98 -53.47
C ILE A 2 -7.32 -43.55 -52.01
N ARG A 3 -6.98 -44.52 -51.16
CA ARG A 3 -6.61 -44.31 -49.75
C ARG A 3 -5.11 -44.00 -49.69
N HIS A 4 -4.74 -42.77 -49.38
CA HIS A 4 -3.36 -42.43 -49.07
C HIS A 4 -3.07 -42.71 -47.59
N ILE A 5 -2.46 -43.87 -47.34
CA ILE A 5 -1.82 -44.21 -46.07
C ILE A 5 -0.65 -43.23 -45.86
N ARG A 6 -0.75 -42.36 -44.86
CA ARG A 6 0.39 -41.55 -44.40
C ARG A 6 1.09 -42.31 -43.27
N LEU A 7 2.33 -42.66 -43.57
CA LEU A 7 3.33 -43.32 -42.74
C LEU A 7 3.59 -42.48 -41.48
N MET A 8 3.35 -43.06 -40.30
CA MET A 8 3.65 -42.45 -39.01
C MET A 8 5.16 -42.56 -38.72
N LEU A 9 5.91 -41.47 -38.93
CA LEU A 9 7.30 -41.35 -38.48
C LEU A 9 7.31 -41.12 -36.96
N ALA A 10 7.76 -42.12 -36.22
CA ALA A 10 7.98 -42.01 -34.78
C ALA A 10 9.20 -41.11 -34.50
N SER A 11 8.95 -39.84 -34.17
CA SER A 11 9.98 -38.94 -33.66
C SER A 11 10.33 -39.31 -32.23
N ALA A 12 11.53 -39.87 -32.03
CA ALA A 12 12.09 -40.08 -30.70
C ALA A 12 12.47 -38.71 -30.09
N PHE A 13 11.69 -38.27 -29.10
CA PHE A 13 12.00 -37.09 -28.30
C PHE A 13 13.18 -37.40 -27.37
N VAL A 14 14.36 -36.86 -27.67
CA VAL A 14 15.48 -36.81 -26.73
C VAL A 14 15.18 -35.70 -25.72
N GLY A 15 14.60 -36.07 -24.59
CA GLY A 15 14.36 -35.17 -23.47
C GLY A 15 15.67 -34.81 -22.76
N ILE A 16 16.24 -33.65 -23.09
CA ILE A 16 17.36 -33.10 -22.33
C ILE A 16 16.76 -32.41 -21.10
N ALA A 17 16.82 -33.10 -19.95
CA ALA A 17 16.47 -32.50 -18.66
C ALA A 17 17.58 -31.50 -18.27
N LEU A 18 17.42 -30.26 -18.70
CA LEU A 18 18.15 -29.11 -18.14
C LEU A 18 17.69 -28.96 -16.69
N ALA A 19 18.48 -29.51 -15.75
CA ALA A 19 18.34 -29.22 -14.33
C ALA A 19 18.76 -27.77 -14.09
N THR A 20 17.84 -26.84 -14.34
CA THR A 20 17.98 -25.47 -13.84
C THR A 20 18.03 -25.55 -12.32
N PRO A 21 19.03 -24.95 -11.65
CA PRO A 21 19.01 -24.87 -10.20
C PRO A 21 17.73 -24.15 -9.79
N LEU A 22 16.92 -24.81 -8.96
CA LEU A 22 15.78 -24.18 -8.31
C LEU A 22 16.33 -23.06 -7.45
N THR A 23 16.32 -21.84 -7.96
CA THR A 23 16.49 -20.67 -7.09
C THR A 23 15.36 -20.72 -6.06
N PRO A 24 15.65 -20.47 -4.78
CA PRO A 24 14.60 -20.36 -3.79
C PRO A 24 13.62 -19.29 -4.27
N ILE A 25 12.34 -19.67 -4.37
CA ILE A 25 11.26 -18.76 -4.68
C ILE A 25 11.31 -17.69 -3.57
N PRO A 26 11.55 -16.39 -3.89
CA PRO A 26 11.44 -15.37 -2.86
C PRO A 26 10.02 -15.45 -2.33
N ASN A 27 9.92 -15.65 -1.02
CA ASN A 27 8.69 -15.85 -0.28
C ASN A 27 7.65 -14.82 -0.79
N LEU A 28 6.59 -15.29 -1.45
CA LEU A 28 5.61 -14.40 -2.10
C LEU A 28 4.69 -13.67 -1.10
N LEU A 29 4.92 -13.84 0.20
CA LEU A 29 4.52 -12.92 1.28
C LEU A 29 5.63 -11.87 1.50
N GLY A 30 6.03 -11.21 0.42
CA GLY A 30 7.28 -10.46 0.31
C GLY A 30 7.40 -9.30 1.29
N THR A 31 8.33 -9.40 2.23
CA THR A 31 8.86 -8.26 2.98
C THR A 31 9.56 -7.33 1.98
N ARG A 32 8.84 -6.30 1.52
CA ARG A 32 9.41 -5.20 0.73
C ARG A 32 10.61 -4.61 1.48
N ALA A 33 11.61 -4.14 0.73
CA ALA A 33 12.78 -3.51 1.33
C ALA A 33 12.37 -2.21 2.06
N VAL A 34 13.00 -1.97 3.21
CA VAL A 34 12.84 -0.73 3.97
C VAL A 34 13.49 0.42 3.22
N SER A 35 12.82 1.57 3.23
CA SER A 35 13.23 2.77 2.52
C SER A 35 14.61 3.26 2.97
N PRO A 36 15.57 3.46 2.03
CA PRO A 36 16.88 4.01 2.34
C PRO A 36 16.92 5.54 2.41
N ASN A 37 15.88 6.23 1.91
CA ASN A 37 15.87 7.69 1.74
C ASN A 37 14.55 8.35 2.16
N GLY A 38 13.70 7.61 2.87
CA GLY A 38 12.39 8.08 3.32
C GLY A 38 11.29 8.04 2.25
N THR A 39 11.56 7.66 1.00
CA THR A 39 10.50 7.44 -0.01
C THR A 39 9.89 6.05 0.09
N CYS A 40 8.58 5.92 -0.12
CA CYS A 40 7.84 4.68 0.06
C CYS A 40 6.65 4.60 -0.89
N GLY A 41 6.04 3.43 -1.00
CA GLY A 41 4.77 3.35 -1.71
C GLY A 41 4.90 3.02 -3.18
N ALA A 42 3.78 2.96 -3.88
CA ALA A 42 3.75 2.84 -5.35
C ALA A 42 3.21 4.11 -6.02
N GLN A 43 3.10 5.20 -5.25
CA GLN A 43 2.54 6.47 -5.68
C GLN A 43 3.54 7.60 -5.41
N ALA A 44 3.42 8.68 -6.19
CA ALA A 44 4.19 9.91 -6.02
C ALA A 44 5.70 9.64 -5.90
N ALA A 45 6.36 10.11 -4.83
CA ALA A 45 7.81 9.99 -4.69
C ALA A 45 8.33 8.55 -4.65
N GLY A 46 7.50 7.56 -4.26
CA GLY A 46 7.88 6.15 -4.22
C GLY A 46 7.47 5.32 -5.44
N ALA A 47 6.84 5.92 -6.45
CA ALA A 47 6.29 5.20 -7.61
C ALA A 47 7.30 4.25 -8.30
N ASN A 48 8.60 4.57 -8.22
CA ASN A 48 9.67 3.80 -8.87
C ASN A 48 10.38 2.77 -7.96
N ASN A 49 10.08 2.69 -6.66
CA ASN A 49 10.87 1.87 -5.74
C ASN A 49 10.07 0.95 -4.81
N ARG A 50 8.81 1.26 -4.52
CA ARG A 50 7.92 0.34 -3.78
C ARG A 50 8.45 -0.08 -2.41
N PHE A 51 9.24 0.79 -1.77
CA PHE A 51 9.79 0.56 -0.43
C PHE A 51 8.72 0.65 0.66
N THR A 52 9.01 -0.01 1.79
CA THR A 52 8.28 0.14 3.05
C THR A 52 8.95 1.11 3.99
N CYS A 53 8.24 1.52 5.04
CA CYS A 53 8.75 2.44 6.03
C CYS A 53 9.39 1.78 7.25
N PRO A 54 10.41 2.41 7.85
CA PRO A 54 11.04 1.93 9.09
C PRO A 54 10.16 2.19 10.31
N ALA A 55 10.57 1.68 11.48
CA ALA A 55 9.75 1.68 12.68
C ALA A 55 9.52 3.07 13.30
N ASP A 56 10.47 3.98 13.14
CA ASP A 56 10.43 5.38 13.62
C ASP A 56 9.45 6.24 12.82
N THR A 57 9.21 5.91 11.56
CA THR A 57 8.33 6.64 10.64
C THR A 57 7.39 5.67 9.92
N PRO A 58 6.52 4.96 10.65
CA PRO A 58 5.94 3.69 10.20
C PRO A 58 4.92 3.80 9.08
N CYS A 59 4.46 5.00 8.72
CA CYS A 59 3.36 5.20 7.79
C CYS A 59 3.86 5.74 6.45
N CYS A 60 3.42 5.13 5.36
CA CYS A 60 3.65 5.64 4.02
C CYS A 60 2.52 6.58 3.59
N SER A 61 2.80 7.88 3.43
CA SER A 61 1.80 8.87 3.01
C SER A 61 1.38 8.71 1.54
N SER A 62 0.27 9.33 1.16
CA SER A 62 -0.17 9.45 -0.25
C SER A 62 0.86 10.11 -1.17
N HIS A 63 1.76 10.93 -0.61
CA HIS A 63 2.85 11.62 -1.30
C HIS A 63 4.09 10.75 -1.52
N GLY A 64 4.09 9.50 -1.02
CA GLY A 64 5.18 8.54 -1.21
C GLY A 64 6.36 8.79 -0.27
N TYR A 65 6.09 9.31 0.93
CA TYR A 65 7.10 9.52 1.98
C TYR A 65 6.70 8.86 3.30
N CYS A 66 7.70 8.31 3.99
CA CYS A 66 7.58 7.78 5.33
C CYS A 66 7.46 8.89 6.37
N GLY A 67 6.59 8.69 7.34
CA GLY A 67 6.44 9.59 8.48
C GLY A 67 5.57 9.00 9.58
N ALA A 68 5.30 9.84 10.56
CA ALA A 68 4.44 9.54 11.70
C ALA A 68 3.39 10.64 11.87
N GLY A 69 2.32 10.32 12.60
CA GLY A 69 1.21 11.24 12.84
C GLY A 69 0.17 11.25 11.73
N ASP A 70 -0.91 11.99 11.97
CA ASP A 70 -2.15 11.90 11.20
C ASP A 70 -1.99 12.18 9.70
N SER A 71 -1.13 13.13 9.30
CA SER A 71 -0.88 13.44 7.89
C SER A 71 -0.24 12.31 7.09
N TYR A 72 0.41 11.35 7.77
CA TYR A 72 1.01 10.18 7.16
C TYR A 72 0.17 8.93 7.38
N CYS A 73 -0.40 8.77 8.57
CA CYS A 73 -1.01 7.53 9.04
C CYS A 73 -2.53 7.47 8.80
N LEU A 74 -3.21 8.59 8.56
CA LEU A 74 -4.64 8.54 8.30
C LEU A 74 -4.95 7.93 6.93
N THR A 75 -5.82 6.93 6.93
CA THR A 75 -6.40 6.34 5.72
C THR A 75 -7.11 7.39 4.87
N THR A 76 -7.79 8.35 5.50
CA THR A 76 -8.45 9.50 4.88
C THR A 76 -7.48 10.53 4.30
N ALA A 77 -6.21 10.55 4.75
CA ALA A 77 -5.11 11.31 4.14
C ALA A 77 -4.39 10.52 3.02
N GLY A 78 -4.85 9.29 2.76
CA GLY A 78 -4.32 8.42 1.70
C GLY A 78 -3.10 7.59 2.12
N CYS A 79 -2.98 7.23 3.40
CA CYS A 79 -1.94 6.31 3.88
C CYS A 79 -1.93 4.99 3.06
N GLN A 80 -0.76 4.61 2.56
CA GLN A 80 -0.54 3.45 1.71
C GLN A 80 -0.19 2.20 2.55
N ALA A 81 -1.21 1.56 3.16
CA ALA A 81 -1.01 0.48 4.14
C ALA A 81 -0.10 -0.67 3.71
N ALA A 82 -0.11 -1.05 2.43
CA ALA A 82 0.75 -2.11 1.89
C ALA A 82 2.25 -1.75 1.80
N PHE A 83 2.58 -0.49 2.08
CA PHE A 83 3.93 0.09 2.06
C PHE A 83 4.29 0.80 3.37
N SER A 84 3.42 0.72 4.37
CA SER A 84 3.75 1.07 5.74
C SER A 84 4.55 -0.06 6.40
N LEU A 85 5.05 0.15 7.61
CA LEU A 85 5.73 -0.88 8.41
C LEU A 85 4.84 -2.13 8.57
N SER A 86 3.55 -1.91 8.80
CA SER A 86 2.51 -2.93 8.84
C SER A 86 1.20 -2.37 8.28
N THR A 87 0.27 -3.24 7.87
CA THR A 87 -1.04 -2.84 7.37
C THR A 87 -1.86 -2.06 8.40
N VAL A 88 -1.60 -2.27 9.69
CA VAL A 88 -2.24 -1.57 10.82
C VAL A 88 -1.55 -0.26 11.19
N SER A 89 -0.43 0.10 10.56
CA SER A 89 0.20 1.41 10.76
C SER A 89 -0.68 2.54 10.23
N CYS A 90 -1.45 2.29 9.17
CA CYS A 90 -2.49 3.22 8.73
C CYS A 90 -3.74 3.03 9.59
N HIS A 91 -4.39 4.12 10.01
CA HIS A 91 -5.62 4.06 10.80
C HIS A 91 -6.70 5.02 10.26
N ALA A 92 -7.96 4.73 10.57
CA ALA A 92 -9.03 5.69 10.37
C ALA A 92 -8.91 6.85 11.38
N PRO A 93 -9.55 8.00 11.13
CA PRO A 93 -9.77 8.98 12.17
C PRO A 93 -10.50 8.35 13.36
N GLN A 94 -10.17 8.81 14.56
CA GLN A 94 -10.80 8.37 15.79
C GLN A 94 -11.74 9.46 16.29
N ASP A 95 -13.01 9.09 16.49
CA ASP A 95 -14.05 9.98 17.01
C ASP A 95 -13.59 10.69 18.29
N GLY A 96 -13.68 12.02 18.28
CA GLY A 96 -13.26 12.86 19.40
C GLY A 96 -11.75 12.95 19.64
N LYS A 97 -10.91 12.18 18.93
CA LYS A 97 -9.45 12.12 19.12
C LYS A 97 -8.64 12.74 17.98
N THR A 98 -9.05 12.51 16.75
CA THR A 98 -8.35 13.03 15.56
C THR A 98 -8.87 14.42 15.21
N VAL A 99 -7.96 15.39 15.09
CA VAL A 99 -8.30 16.76 14.69
C VAL A 99 -8.47 16.80 13.17
N SER A 100 -9.51 17.48 12.68
CA SER A 100 -9.73 17.58 11.22
C SER A 100 -8.57 18.29 10.53
N PRO A 101 -7.98 17.70 9.48
CA PRO A 101 -6.94 18.35 8.68
C PRO A 101 -7.49 19.38 7.70
N ASP A 102 -8.79 19.36 7.40
CA ASP A 102 -9.45 20.15 6.34
C ASP A 102 -10.62 21.02 6.83
N ASN A 103 -10.75 21.24 8.15
CA ASN A 103 -11.84 21.99 8.79
C ASN A 103 -13.26 21.42 8.56
N THR A 104 -13.41 20.16 8.16
CA THR A 104 -14.72 19.48 8.03
C THR A 104 -15.17 18.76 9.32
N CYS A 105 -14.63 19.15 10.47
CA CYS A 105 -14.96 18.60 11.80
C CYS A 105 -16.37 18.96 12.28
N GLY A 106 -16.88 18.13 13.19
CA GLY A 106 -18.05 18.42 14.03
C GLY A 106 -17.71 18.31 15.53
N ILE A 107 -18.62 18.74 16.39
CA ILE A 107 -18.41 18.77 17.85
C ILE A 107 -18.76 17.46 18.55
N VAL A 108 -19.73 16.68 18.05
CA VAL A 108 -20.12 15.33 18.51
C VAL A 108 -20.80 14.61 17.35
N GLY A 109 -20.29 13.47 16.87
CA GLY A 109 -20.96 12.66 15.81
C GLY A 109 -21.12 13.30 14.42
N ASP A 110 -20.83 14.59 14.26
CA ASP A 110 -21.30 15.41 13.12
C ASP A 110 -20.16 15.99 12.25
N GLY A 111 -19.05 15.26 12.07
CA GLY A 111 -17.93 15.65 11.21
C GLY A 111 -17.61 14.59 10.16
N LYS A 112 -17.03 14.98 9.01
CA LYS A 112 -16.61 14.02 7.98
C LYS A 112 -15.65 13.01 8.61
N TYR A 113 -15.95 11.70 8.52
CA TYR A 113 -15.14 10.63 9.12
C TYR A 113 -14.95 10.71 10.66
N GLY A 114 -15.76 11.48 11.41
CA GLY A 114 -15.68 11.53 12.87
C GLY A 114 -14.64 12.49 13.46
N TYR A 115 -14.05 13.37 12.66
CA TYR A 115 -13.06 14.34 13.16
C TYR A 115 -13.65 15.32 14.19
N ARG A 116 -12.86 15.65 15.21
CA ARG A 116 -13.13 16.78 16.11
C ARG A 116 -12.49 18.07 15.60
N CYS A 117 -13.01 19.20 16.04
CA CYS A 117 -12.40 20.50 15.77
C CYS A 117 -11.18 20.79 16.67
N PRO A 118 -10.21 21.59 16.20
CA PRO A 118 -9.14 22.11 17.05
C PRO A 118 -9.69 23.01 18.15
N ALA A 119 -8.99 23.07 19.30
CA ALA A 119 -9.45 23.77 20.50
C ALA A 119 -9.51 25.30 20.36
N THR A 120 -8.81 25.88 19.38
CA THR A 120 -8.77 27.32 19.10
C THR A 120 -9.28 27.62 17.70
N GLY A 121 -10.21 28.59 17.57
CA GLY A 121 -10.66 29.12 16.28
C GLY A 121 -11.78 28.36 15.57
N ALA A 122 -12.55 27.49 16.25
CA ALA A 122 -13.58 26.69 15.60
C ALA A 122 -14.89 27.46 15.33
N THR A 123 -15.00 28.14 14.18
CA THR A 123 -16.30 28.29 13.50
C THR A 123 -16.67 26.94 12.90
N CYS A 124 -17.60 26.25 13.56
CA CYS A 124 -18.10 24.96 13.16
C CYS A 124 -18.93 25.09 11.88
N CYS A 125 -18.51 24.43 10.80
CA CYS A 125 -19.36 24.23 9.63
C CYS A 125 -20.30 23.05 9.90
N SER A 126 -21.26 23.23 10.80
CA SER A 126 -22.44 22.37 10.82
C SER A 126 -23.45 22.93 9.83
N ALA A 127 -23.77 22.13 8.82
CA ALA A 127 -24.83 22.30 7.81
C ALA A 127 -24.59 23.33 6.68
N GLN A 128 -24.20 22.82 5.51
CA GLN A 128 -24.92 23.16 4.27
C GLN A 128 -25.55 21.89 3.72
#